data_AF-A0A455ZIC0-F1
#
_entry.id   AF-A0A455ZIC0-F1
#
_cell.length_a   1.000
_cell.length_b   1.000
_cell.length_c   1.000
_cell.angle_alpha   90.00
_cell.angle_beta   90.00
_cell.angle_gamma   90.00
#
_symmetry.space_group_name_H-M   'P 1'
#
loop_
_entity.id
_entity.type
_entity.pdbx_description
1 polymer ?
#
loop_
_entity_poly.entity_id
_entity_poly.type
_entity_poly.pdbx_seq_one_letter_code
_entity_poly.pdbx_strand_id
1 'polypeptide(L)'
;MDLIRQNKVDMPETEQIIYSELAVAEFPKLKDYLVTEVGYPKDEIGIITGATSKNQRIAIQNDFNKGKIKVIIGSEAIQEGMNLQENTSDLYLLSLPYNFTSLRQVEGRAWRQGNKWENVRINFMLTNDSIDVFMLQKLQAKQSRYLEAMKKGANVVDISDINTQELKTSIITNPETRADIEIELMKKRIESDKNRLNADSAFVLRKYEDFLKIKEKVGRALETYNTAKQLAGEDGPNSDYWKSMLPYRLQNIEEAKAEVSKTIQNLEQKGVNVTEIENQTAFSETKIVKLDKMLEDLPSIREKMVSQYHREKQEKLKANEARDHIKEREKENRSLFSASTSSKINIDAENKISTSPKLKQKEELTQEIYSGRKR
;
A
#
# COMPACT_ATOMS: atom_id res chain seq x y z
N MET A 1 -28.26 5.27 -5.67
CA MET A 1 -28.93 6.59 -5.58
C MET A 1 -29.67 6.78 -4.25
N ASP A 2 -29.93 5.70 -3.52
CA ASP A 2 -30.64 5.75 -2.23
C ASP A 2 -29.89 6.54 -1.15
N LEU A 3 -28.55 6.56 -1.19
CA LEU A 3 -27.73 7.40 -0.31
C LEU A 3 -28.02 8.91 -0.49
N ILE A 4 -28.15 9.35 -1.74
CA ILE A 4 -28.47 10.75 -2.07
C ILE A 4 -29.91 11.06 -1.63
N ARG A 5 -30.84 10.13 -1.86
CA ARG A 5 -32.22 10.24 -1.40
C ARG A 5 -32.30 10.35 0.13
N GLN A 6 -31.54 9.53 0.85
CA GLN A 6 -31.51 9.54 2.30
C GLN A 6 -30.91 10.83 2.86
N ASN A 7 -29.81 11.31 2.26
CA ASN A 7 -29.24 12.62 2.59
C ASN A 7 -30.25 13.76 2.42
N LYS A 8 -31.09 13.72 1.39
CA LYS A 8 -32.15 14.71 1.19
C LYS A 8 -33.18 14.70 2.33
N VAL A 9 -33.52 13.50 2.82
CA VAL A 9 -34.49 13.33 3.93
C VAL A 9 -33.88 13.78 5.24
N ASP A 10 -32.67 13.33 5.56
CA ASP A 10 -32.01 13.59 6.83
C ASP A 10 -31.49 15.03 6.93
N MET A 11 -30.97 15.56 5.83
CA MET A 11 -30.22 16.80 5.78
C MET A 11 -30.50 17.58 4.47
N PRO A 12 -31.71 18.14 4.29
CA PRO A 12 -32.11 18.82 3.04
C PRO A 12 -31.28 20.07 2.73
N GLU A 13 -30.62 20.63 3.74
CA GLU A 13 -29.72 21.78 3.61
C GLU A 13 -28.38 21.43 2.95
N THR A 14 -28.03 20.15 2.88
CA THR A 14 -26.72 19.69 2.40
C THR A 14 -26.58 19.79 0.91
N GLU A 15 -25.36 20.07 0.49
CA GLU A 15 -24.96 20.02 -0.90
C GLU A 15 -24.02 18.85 -1.16
N GLN A 16 -24.15 18.29 -2.37
CA GLN A 16 -23.51 17.06 -2.77
C GLN A 16 -22.85 17.24 -4.13
N ILE A 17 -21.64 16.71 -4.29
CA ILE A 17 -20.91 16.74 -5.55
C ILE A 17 -20.83 15.32 -6.10
N ILE A 18 -21.24 15.14 -7.34
CA ILE A 18 -21.03 13.91 -8.11
C ILE A 18 -19.97 14.20 -9.16
N TYR A 19 -18.88 13.47 -9.09
CA TYR A 19 -17.72 13.66 -9.94
C TYR A 19 -17.45 12.43 -10.81
N SER A 20 -17.24 12.67 -12.11
CA SER A 20 -16.76 11.66 -13.04
C SER A 20 -15.93 12.26 -14.18
N GLU A 21 -14.75 11.72 -14.45
CA GLU A 21 -13.92 12.09 -15.61
C GLU A 21 -14.51 11.54 -16.91
N LEU A 22 -15.21 10.41 -16.82
CA LEU A 22 -15.74 9.66 -17.95
C LEU A 22 -17.25 9.89 -18.10
N ALA A 23 -17.80 9.46 -19.24
CA ALA A 23 -19.24 9.44 -19.49
C ALA A 23 -19.94 10.82 -19.32
N VAL A 24 -19.27 11.92 -19.68
CA VAL A 24 -19.86 13.28 -19.63
C VAL A 24 -21.17 13.39 -20.43
N ALA A 25 -21.29 12.60 -21.51
CA ALA A 25 -22.52 12.51 -22.32
C ALA A 25 -23.73 11.95 -21.55
N GLU A 26 -23.51 11.23 -20.45
CA GLU A 26 -24.55 10.58 -19.65
C GLU A 26 -25.02 11.46 -18.47
N PHE A 27 -24.35 12.60 -18.21
CA PHE A 27 -24.74 13.51 -17.13
C PHE A 27 -26.19 14.02 -17.23
N PRO A 28 -26.74 14.32 -18.42
CA PRO A 28 -28.15 14.69 -18.55
C PRO A 28 -29.09 13.58 -18.06
N LYS A 29 -28.81 12.31 -18.39
CA LYS A 29 -29.62 11.18 -17.92
C LYS A 29 -29.54 11.02 -16.39
N LEU A 30 -28.36 11.26 -15.82
CA LEU A 30 -28.18 11.27 -14.37
C LEU A 30 -29.01 12.37 -13.71
N LYS A 31 -29.03 13.58 -14.31
CA LYS A 31 -29.89 14.67 -13.87
C LYS A 31 -31.37 14.29 -13.96
N ASP A 32 -31.82 13.70 -15.05
CA ASP A 32 -33.20 13.26 -15.21
C ASP A 32 -33.60 12.22 -14.15
N TYR A 33 -32.70 11.29 -13.81
CA TYR A 33 -32.93 10.33 -12.73
C TYR A 33 -33.07 11.01 -11.35
N LEU A 34 -32.20 11.98 -11.05
CA LEU A 34 -32.28 12.74 -9.79
C LEU A 34 -33.59 13.54 -9.69
N VAL A 35 -34.14 13.98 -10.80
CA VAL A 35 -35.41 14.70 -10.85
C VAL A 35 -36.58 13.73 -10.68
N THR A 36 -36.65 12.68 -11.50
CA THR A 36 -37.80 11.76 -11.56
C THR A 36 -37.88 10.87 -10.32
N GLU A 37 -36.75 10.26 -9.94
CA GLU A 37 -36.74 9.22 -8.91
C GLU A 37 -36.47 9.80 -7.53
N VAL A 38 -35.49 10.70 -7.40
CA VAL A 38 -35.09 11.30 -6.11
C VAL A 38 -35.91 12.56 -5.77
N GLY A 39 -36.60 13.13 -6.76
CA GLY A 39 -37.53 14.24 -6.60
C GLY A 39 -36.87 15.62 -6.44
N TYR A 40 -35.62 15.80 -6.88
CA TYR A 40 -34.99 17.12 -6.88
C TYR A 40 -35.60 18.02 -7.98
N PRO A 41 -35.88 19.30 -7.72
CA PRO A 41 -36.22 20.25 -8.77
C PRO A 41 -35.09 20.38 -9.79
N LYS A 42 -35.44 20.62 -11.06
CA LYS A 42 -34.46 20.76 -12.16
C LYS A 42 -33.47 21.91 -11.92
N ASP A 43 -33.89 22.93 -11.19
CA ASP A 43 -33.11 24.14 -10.88
C ASP A 43 -32.14 23.93 -9.70
N GLU A 44 -32.34 22.88 -8.90
CA GLU A 44 -31.44 22.51 -7.80
C GLU A 44 -30.28 21.61 -8.25
N ILE A 45 -30.19 21.28 -9.54
CA ILE A 45 -29.16 20.40 -10.11
C ILE A 45 -28.34 21.13 -11.17
N GLY A 46 -27.07 21.37 -10.86
CA GLY A 46 -26.09 21.97 -11.76
C GLY A 46 -25.27 20.91 -12.50
N ILE A 47 -25.00 21.14 -13.79
CA ILE A 47 -24.08 20.31 -14.59
C ILE A 47 -22.89 21.17 -15.03
N ILE A 48 -21.68 20.70 -14.72
CA ILE A 48 -20.42 21.36 -15.08
C ILE A 48 -19.58 20.42 -15.93
N THR A 49 -19.35 20.80 -17.19
CA THR A 49 -18.52 20.05 -18.12
C THR A 49 -17.48 20.95 -18.77
N GLY A 50 -16.58 20.38 -19.58
CA GLY A 50 -15.64 21.16 -20.39
C GLY A 50 -16.32 22.17 -21.31
N ALA A 51 -17.54 21.87 -21.78
CA ALA A 51 -18.33 22.75 -22.64
C ALA A 51 -19.01 23.91 -21.88
N THR A 52 -19.08 23.86 -20.55
CA THR A 52 -19.70 24.93 -19.76
C THR A 52 -18.83 26.17 -19.76
N SER A 53 -19.40 27.32 -20.15
CA SER A 53 -18.68 28.60 -20.22
C SER A 53 -18.21 29.08 -18.84
N LYS A 54 -17.16 29.91 -18.79
CA LYS A 54 -16.63 30.46 -17.54
C LYS A 54 -17.69 31.21 -16.72
N ASN A 55 -18.55 31.99 -17.38
CA ASN A 55 -19.62 32.75 -16.72
C ASN A 55 -20.67 31.82 -16.09
N GLN A 56 -21.06 30.75 -16.80
CA GLN A 56 -21.99 29.75 -16.26
C GLN A 56 -21.38 28.98 -15.09
N ARG A 57 -20.08 28.63 -15.14
CA ARG A 57 -19.40 27.98 -14.01
C ARG A 57 -19.44 28.85 -12.76
N ILE A 58 -19.17 30.14 -12.89
CA ILE A 58 -19.22 31.10 -11.77
C ILE A 58 -20.66 31.24 -11.23
N ALA A 59 -21.66 31.29 -12.12
CA ALA A 59 -23.07 31.34 -11.70
C ALA A 59 -23.46 30.09 -10.90
N ILE A 60 -23.17 28.90 -11.43
CA ILE A 60 -23.44 27.61 -10.77
C ILE A 60 -22.69 27.54 -9.43
N GLN A 61 -21.43 27.98 -9.37
CA GLN A 61 -20.66 28.02 -8.14
C GLN A 61 -21.32 28.90 -7.07
N ASN A 62 -21.74 30.11 -7.44
CA ASN A 62 -22.38 31.03 -6.50
C ASN A 62 -23.74 30.53 -6.03
N ASP A 63 -24.53 29.91 -6.92
CA ASP A 63 -25.82 29.35 -6.56
C ASP A 63 -25.70 28.08 -5.73
N PHE A 64 -24.63 27.30 -5.93
CA PHE A 64 -24.26 26.18 -5.06
C PHE A 64 -23.90 26.66 -3.67
N ASN A 65 -22.90 27.54 -3.50
CA ASN A 65 -22.50 28.02 -2.16
C ASN A 65 -23.64 28.75 -1.39
N LYS A 66 -24.64 29.27 -2.10
CA LYS A 66 -25.86 29.88 -1.52
C LYS A 66 -26.94 28.86 -1.13
N GLY A 67 -26.78 27.58 -1.44
CA GLY A 67 -27.75 26.53 -1.15
C GLY A 67 -28.91 26.42 -2.12
N LYS A 68 -28.87 27.11 -3.28
CA LYS A 68 -29.90 26.97 -4.33
C LYS A 68 -29.69 25.72 -5.16
N ILE A 69 -28.44 25.39 -5.48
CA ILE A 69 -28.09 24.13 -6.16
C ILE A 69 -27.67 23.14 -5.08
N LYS A 70 -28.39 22.03 -4.94
CA LYS A 70 -28.13 20.97 -3.96
C LYS A 70 -27.19 19.90 -4.51
N VAL A 71 -27.24 19.65 -5.81
CA VAL A 71 -26.40 18.62 -6.45
C VAL A 71 -25.66 19.22 -7.63
N ILE A 72 -24.33 19.10 -7.60
CA ILE A 72 -23.50 19.36 -8.78
C ILE A 72 -23.06 18.03 -9.37
N ILE A 73 -23.26 17.87 -10.67
CA ILE A 73 -22.63 16.82 -11.46
C ILE A 73 -21.53 17.50 -12.27
N GLY A 74 -20.29 17.04 -12.15
CA GLY A 74 -19.29 17.54 -13.07
C GLY A 74 -18.07 16.70 -13.30
N SER A 75 -17.35 17.13 -14.34
CA SER A 75 -16.17 16.45 -14.84
C SER A 75 -14.88 17.10 -14.35
N GLU A 76 -13.76 16.79 -15.00
CA GLU A 76 -12.45 17.42 -14.80
C GLU A 76 -12.51 18.97 -14.72
N ALA A 77 -13.50 19.60 -15.36
CA ALA A 77 -13.73 21.04 -15.30
C ALA A 77 -13.92 21.61 -13.87
N ILE A 78 -14.28 20.77 -12.89
CA ILE A 78 -14.40 21.17 -11.46
C ILE A 78 -13.02 21.28 -10.78
N GLN A 79 -11.99 20.57 -11.27
CA GLN A 79 -10.68 20.50 -10.63
C GLN A 79 -9.97 21.86 -10.55
N GLU A 80 -10.20 22.72 -11.55
CA GLU A 80 -9.47 23.98 -11.72
C GLU A 80 -10.39 25.20 -11.63
N GLY A 81 -9.99 26.18 -10.82
CA GLY A 81 -10.60 27.51 -10.83
C GLY A 81 -11.98 27.63 -10.19
N MET A 82 -12.50 26.59 -9.53
CA MET A 82 -13.79 26.63 -8.82
C MET A 82 -13.63 26.51 -7.30
N ASN A 83 -14.56 27.13 -6.57
CA ASN A 83 -14.67 27.06 -5.11
C ASN A 83 -16.06 26.49 -4.76
N LEU A 84 -16.08 25.22 -4.33
CA LEU A 84 -17.31 24.48 -4.00
C LEU A 84 -17.32 24.05 -2.53
N GLN A 85 -16.54 24.70 -1.66
CA GLN A 85 -16.34 24.17 -0.30
C GLN A 85 -17.38 24.63 0.71
N GLU A 86 -18.13 25.71 0.50
CA GLU A 86 -18.86 26.38 1.60
C GLU A 86 -19.95 25.52 2.26
N ASN A 87 -20.64 24.68 1.50
CA ASN A 87 -21.73 23.86 2.03
C ASN A 87 -21.74 22.40 1.48
N THR A 88 -20.59 21.95 0.95
CA THR A 88 -20.40 20.56 0.52
C THR A 88 -20.30 19.62 1.71
N SER A 89 -21.16 18.61 1.75
CA SER A 89 -21.16 17.56 2.77
C SER A 89 -20.60 16.23 2.24
N ASP A 90 -20.95 15.90 1.00
CA ASP A 90 -20.65 14.63 0.36
C ASP A 90 -20.05 14.83 -1.03
N LEU A 91 -18.96 14.11 -1.29
CA LEU A 91 -18.37 13.96 -2.60
C LEU A 91 -18.53 12.50 -3.04
N TYR A 92 -19.15 12.28 -4.20
CA TYR A 92 -19.31 10.98 -4.82
C TYR A 92 -18.40 10.87 -6.04
N LEU A 93 -17.39 10.02 -5.97
CA LEU A 93 -16.46 9.75 -7.06
C LEU A 93 -16.97 8.52 -7.82
N LEU A 94 -17.56 8.75 -8.99
CA LEU A 94 -18.06 7.67 -9.87
C LEU A 94 -16.95 7.03 -10.71
N SER A 95 -15.87 7.78 -10.96
CA SER A 95 -14.69 7.27 -11.65
C SER A 95 -13.45 7.68 -10.86
N LEU A 96 -12.53 6.73 -10.69
CA LEU A 96 -11.23 7.01 -10.10
C LEU A 96 -10.32 7.68 -11.13
N PRO A 97 -9.81 8.89 -10.86
CA PRO A 97 -8.86 9.54 -11.75
C PRO A 97 -7.56 8.74 -11.80
N TYR A 98 -6.89 8.64 -12.95
CA TYR A 98 -5.62 7.88 -13.05
C TYR A 98 -4.46 8.56 -12.30
N ASN A 99 -4.57 9.88 -12.12
CA ASN A 99 -3.59 10.71 -11.44
C ASN A 99 -4.03 11.06 -10.01
N PHE A 100 -3.15 10.81 -9.04
CA PHE A 100 -3.39 11.14 -7.63
C PHE A 100 -3.54 12.65 -7.41
N THR A 101 -2.79 13.48 -8.14
CA THR A 101 -2.90 14.93 -8.01
C THR A 101 -4.30 15.42 -8.35
N SER A 102 -4.90 14.86 -9.39
CA SER A 102 -6.28 15.15 -9.81
C SER A 102 -7.29 14.78 -8.73
N LEU A 103 -7.18 13.58 -8.13
CA LEU A 103 -8.02 13.18 -6.98
C LEU A 103 -7.93 14.21 -5.84
N ARG A 104 -6.70 14.52 -5.41
CA ARG A 104 -6.45 15.46 -4.30
C ARG A 104 -6.89 16.88 -4.64
N GLN A 105 -6.86 17.27 -5.92
CA GLN A 105 -7.40 18.55 -6.37
C GLN A 105 -8.93 18.59 -6.24
N VAL A 106 -9.64 17.53 -6.64
CA VAL A 106 -11.10 17.41 -6.46
C VAL A 106 -11.48 17.39 -4.98
N GLU A 107 -10.80 16.55 -4.19
CA GLU A 107 -11.01 16.49 -2.74
C GLU A 107 -10.77 17.85 -2.09
N GLY A 108 -9.71 18.54 -2.50
CA GLY A 108 -9.44 19.90 -2.06
C GLY A 108 -10.50 20.92 -2.49
N ARG A 109 -11.37 20.66 -3.48
CA ARG A 109 -12.49 21.57 -3.80
C ARG A 109 -13.65 21.43 -2.83
N ALA A 110 -13.85 20.24 -2.28
CA ALA A 110 -14.87 19.95 -1.29
C ALA A 110 -14.38 20.23 0.15
N TRP A 111 -13.19 19.73 0.46
CA TRP A 111 -12.57 19.82 1.78
C TRP A 111 -11.51 20.92 1.83
N ARG A 112 -11.95 22.11 2.26
CA ARG A 112 -11.12 23.31 2.49
C ARG A 112 -11.64 24.10 3.67
N GLN A 113 -10.79 24.99 4.19
CA GLN A 113 -11.19 25.98 5.19
C GLN A 113 -12.35 26.82 4.66
N GLY A 114 -13.35 27.06 5.52
CA GLY A 114 -14.56 27.81 5.16
C GLY A 114 -15.79 26.95 4.83
N ASN A 115 -15.68 25.61 4.88
CA ASN A 115 -16.85 24.74 4.84
C ASN A 115 -17.66 24.88 6.15
N LYS A 116 -18.99 25.03 6.03
CA LYS A 116 -19.92 25.06 7.17
C LYS A 116 -20.03 23.71 7.86
N TRP A 117 -19.77 22.62 7.12
CA TRP A 117 -19.69 21.28 7.67
C TRP A 117 -18.26 21.02 8.15
N GLU A 118 -18.11 20.61 9.42
CA GLU A 118 -16.81 20.29 10.01
C GLU A 118 -16.13 19.10 9.29
N ASN A 119 -16.94 18.18 8.79
CA ASN A 119 -16.52 16.98 8.10
C ASN A 119 -17.06 16.97 6.66
N VAL A 120 -16.31 16.36 5.74
CA VAL A 120 -16.76 16.05 4.37
C VAL A 120 -16.57 14.57 4.15
N ARG A 121 -17.63 13.89 3.70
CA ARG A 121 -17.56 12.46 3.38
C ARG A 121 -17.23 12.27 1.91
N ILE A 122 -16.21 11.45 1.64
CA ILE A 122 -15.78 11.11 0.28
C ILE A 122 -16.17 9.66 0.02
N ASN A 123 -17.07 9.46 -0.93
CA ASN A 123 -17.63 8.18 -1.30
C ASN A 123 -17.00 7.71 -2.62
N PHE A 124 -16.22 6.63 -2.57
CA PHE A 124 -15.66 5.99 -3.76
C PHE A 124 -16.63 4.93 -4.28
N MET A 125 -17.21 5.16 -5.45
CA MET A 125 -18.08 4.17 -6.09
C MET A 125 -17.21 3.22 -6.90
N LEU A 126 -17.08 1.99 -6.41
CA LEU A 126 -16.31 0.93 -7.05
C LEU A 126 -17.25 -0.16 -7.53
N THR A 127 -16.99 -0.67 -8.72
CA THR A 127 -17.75 -1.81 -9.25
C THR A 127 -17.11 -3.10 -8.75
N ASN A 128 -17.93 -4.01 -8.19
CA ASN A 128 -17.47 -5.34 -7.81
C ASN A 128 -16.96 -6.10 -9.03
N ASP A 129 -15.89 -6.89 -8.86
CA ASP A 129 -15.24 -7.65 -9.95
C ASP A 129 -14.76 -6.80 -11.15
N SER A 130 -14.46 -5.51 -10.93
CA SER A 130 -13.96 -4.59 -11.97
C SER A 130 -12.47 -4.25 -11.81
N ILE A 131 -11.89 -3.66 -12.87
CA ILE A 131 -10.54 -3.10 -12.87
C ILE A 131 -10.36 -1.94 -11.88
N ASP A 132 -11.47 -1.38 -11.38
CA ASP A 132 -11.50 -0.28 -10.42
C ASP A 132 -10.66 -0.58 -9.16
N VAL A 133 -10.63 -1.84 -8.71
CA VAL A 133 -9.81 -2.29 -7.56
C VAL A 133 -8.32 -2.07 -7.83
N PHE A 134 -7.86 -2.45 -9.02
CA PHE A 134 -6.47 -2.26 -9.41
C PHE A 134 -6.12 -0.78 -9.60
N MET A 135 -7.07 0.02 -10.08
CA MET A 135 -6.90 1.47 -10.18
C MET A 135 -6.77 2.13 -8.80
N LEU A 136 -7.65 1.78 -7.85
CA LEU A 136 -7.57 2.26 -6.48
C LEU A 136 -6.24 1.89 -5.83
N GLN A 137 -5.79 0.64 -6.02
CA GLN A 137 -4.48 0.19 -5.53
C GLN A 137 -3.34 1.06 -6.10
N LYS A 138 -3.33 1.29 -7.42
CA LYS A 138 -2.28 2.11 -8.05
C LYS A 138 -2.31 3.53 -7.50
N LEU A 139 -3.49 4.09 -7.26
CA LEU A 139 -3.64 5.42 -6.65
C LEU A 139 -3.10 5.46 -5.23
N GLN A 140 -3.47 4.51 -4.38
CA GLN A 140 -2.98 4.41 -3.00
C GLN A 140 -1.45 4.21 -2.94
N ALA A 141 -0.90 3.37 -3.82
CA ALA A 141 0.55 3.19 -3.93
C ALA A 141 1.27 4.48 -4.35
N LYS A 142 0.70 5.23 -5.30
CA LYS A 142 1.21 6.56 -5.69
C LYS A 142 1.11 7.56 -4.54
N GLN A 143 0.00 7.57 -3.80
CA GLN A 143 -0.20 8.41 -2.62
C GLN A 143 0.83 8.10 -1.54
N SER A 144 1.04 6.83 -1.20
CA SER A 144 2.03 6.40 -0.20
C SER A 144 3.44 6.84 -0.58
N ARG A 145 3.86 6.62 -1.83
CA ARG A 145 5.18 7.07 -2.32
C ARG A 145 5.33 8.58 -2.27
N TYR A 146 4.27 9.32 -2.62
CA TYR A 146 4.29 10.77 -2.58
C TYR A 146 4.42 11.29 -1.14
N LEU A 147 3.67 10.70 -0.20
CA LEU A 147 3.79 11.02 1.22
C LEU A 147 5.15 10.65 1.77
N GLU A 148 5.72 9.51 1.38
CA GLU A 148 7.09 9.11 1.74
C GLU A 148 8.15 10.09 1.20
N ALA A 149 7.97 10.60 -0.03
CA ALA A 149 8.81 11.65 -0.56
C ALA A 149 8.67 12.97 0.23
N MET A 150 7.47 13.31 0.70
CA MET A 150 7.22 14.46 1.58
C MET A 150 7.78 14.25 3.01
N LYS A 151 7.89 13.00 3.49
CA LYS A 151 8.47 12.67 4.80
C LYS A 151 9.94 13.10 4.93
N LYS A 152 10.67 13.35 3.84
CA LYS A 152 12.04 13.91 3.84
C LYS A 152 12.11 15.41 4.26
N GLY A 153 11.22 15.89 5.13
CA GLY A 153 11.25 17.28 5.61
C GLY A 153 10.12 17.74 6.54
N ALA A 154 9.11 16.93 6.86
CA ALA A 154 8.04 17.33 7.79
C ALA A 154 7.53 16.15 8.63
N ASN A 155 7.28 16.41 9.93
CA ASN A 155 6.56 15.49 10.81
C ASN A 155 5.07 15.44 10.46
N VAL A 156 4.48 14.25 10.65
CA VAL A 156 3.05 13.87 10.66
C VAL A 156 2.48 13.36 9.32
N VAL A 157 2.24 12.05 9.17
CA VAL A 157 1.04 11.22 9.52
C VAL A 157 1.46 9.75 9.25
N ASP A 158 1.09 8.83 10.13
CA ASP A 158 1.34 7.39 9.93
C ASP A 158 0.31 6.80 8.96
N ILE A 159 0.78 6.05 7.98
CA ILE A 159 -0.06 5.44 6.93
C ILE A 159 0.10 3.91 6.98
N SER A 160 0.67 3.40 8.07
CA SER A 160 0.79 1.97 8.36
C SER A 160 -0.56 1.26 8.48
N ASP A 161 -1.64 2.00 8.73
CA ASP A 161 -2.89 1.40 9.24
C ASP A 161 -3.91 1.03 8.15
N ILE A 162 -3.60 1.26 6.87
CA ILE A 162 -4.41 0.74 5.77
C ILE A 162 -3.66 -0.43 5.14
N ASN A 163 -4.03 -1.66 5.53
CA ASN A 163 -3.57 -2.85 4.85
C ASN A 163 -4.17 -2.90 3.43
N THR A 164 -3.51 -2.24 2.49
CA THR A 164 -3.93 -2.17 1.08
C THR A 164 -4.05 -3.56 0.44
N GLN A 165 -3.44 -4.61 1.01
CA GLN A 165 -3.59 -5.97 0.51
C GLN A 165 -4.93 -6.62 0.89
N GLU A 166 -5.48 -6.32 2.06
CA GLU A 166 -6.79 -6.82 2.49
C GLU A 166 -7.95 -6.16 1.71
N LEU A 167 -7.79 -4.89 1.34
CA LEU A 167 -8.73 -4.20 0.44
C LEU A 167 -8.71 -4.79 -0.99
N LYS A 168 -7.58 -5.32 -1.47
CA LYS A 168 -7.48 -5.94 -2.81
C LYS A 168 -8.36 -7.17 -2.92
N THR A 169 -8.37 -8.01 -1.89
CA THR A 169 -8.97 -9.34 -1.95
C THR A 169 -10.44 -9.29 -1.54
N SER A 170 -10.84 -8.30 -0.73
CA SER A 170 -12.22 -8.14 -0.27
C SER A 170 -13.21 -7.64 -1.34
N ILE A 171 -12.74 -6.92 -2.37
CA ILE A 171 -13.59 -6.39 -3.47
C ILE A 171 -13.72 -7.40 -4.63
N ILE A 172 -12.77 -8.33 -4.77
CA ILE A 172 -12.87 -9.44 -5.73
C ILE A 172 -13.90 -10.43 -5.17
N THR A 173 -15.07 -10.45 -5.79
CA THR A 173 -16.23 -11.24 -5.39
C THR A 173 -16.19 -12.64 -6.00
N ASN A 174 -15.43 -12.89 -7.07
CA ASN A 174 -15.18 -14.24 -7.56
C ASN A 174 -14.18 -15.00 -6.66
N PRO A 175 -14.62 -16.07 -5.95
CA PRO A 175 -13.75 -16.87 -5.07
C PRO A 175 -12.55 -17.49 -5.78
N GLU A 176 -12.72 -17.94 -7.02
CA GLU A 176 -11.65 -18.59 -7.78
C GLU A 176 -10.57 -17.58 -8.16
N THR A 177 -10.97 -16.47 -8.77
CA THR A 177 -10.04 -15.41 -9.19
C THR A 177 -9.31 -14.81 -7.99
N ARG A 178 -9.99 -14.66 -6.84
CA ARG A 178 -9.36 -14.21 -5.59
C ARG A 178 -8.27 -15.18 -5.13
N ALA A 179 -8.57 -16.47 -5.10
CA ALA A 179 -7.59 -17.50 -4.73
C ALA A 179 -6.42 -17.56 -5.72
N ASP A 180 -6.69 -17.46 -7.03
CA ASP A 180 -5.65 -17.48 -8.06
C ASP A 180 -4.67 -16.32 -7.90
N ILE A 181 -5.17 -15.10 -7.66
CA ILE A 181 -4.33 -13.91 -7.45
C ILE A 181 -3.50 -14.05 -6.18
N GLU A 182 -4.08 -14.53 -5.08
CA GLU A 182 -3.33 -14.73 -3.83
C GLU A 182 -2.24 -15.81 -3.99
N ILE A 183 -2.55 -16.91 -4.68
CA ILE A 183 -1.59 -17.98 -4.98
C ILE A 183 -0.47 -17.48 -5.89
N GLU A 184 -0.78 -16.70 -6.93
CA GLU A 184 0.26 -16.11 -7.77
C GLU A 184 1.19 -15.18 -6.99
N LEU A 185 0.65 -14.38 -6.07
CA LEU A 185 1.45 -13.50 -5.22
C LEU A 185 2.33 -14.30 -4.24
N MET A 186 1.79 -15.35 -3.63
CA MET A 186 2.55 -16.26 -2.77
C MET A 186 3.66 -16.96 -3.56
N LYS A 187 3.33 -17.49 -4.74
CA LYS A 187 4.30 -18.13 -5.65
C LYS A 187 5.44 -17.18 -5.99
N LYS A 188 5.13 -15.95 -6.43
CA LYS A 188 6.15 -14.93 -6.74
C LYS A 188 7.04 -14.60 -5.54
N ARG A 189 6.47 -14.50 -4.33
CA ARG A 189 7.24 -14.27 -3.11
C ARG A 189 8.19 -15.43 -2.83
N ILE A 190 7.68 -16.67 -2.85
CA ILE A 190 8.48 -17.87 -2.59
C ILE A 190 9.59 -18.03 -3.63
N GLU A 191 9.28 -17.83 -4.92
CA GLU A 191 10.28 -17.85 -6.00
C GLU A 191 11.35 -16.75 -5.83
N SER A 192 10.95 -15.54 -5.41
CA SER A 192 11.91 -14.46 -5.15
C SER A 192 12.85 -14.77 -3.98
N ASP A 193 12.33 -15.35 -2.90
CA ASP A 193 13.12 -15.76 -1.74
C ASP A 193 14.06 -16.93 -2.09
N LYS A 194 13.58 -17.91 -2.87
CA LYS A 194 14.39 -19.00 -3.40
C LYS A 194 15.52 -18.47 -4.29
N ASN A 195 15.23 -17.57 -5.21
CA ASN A 195 16.24 -16.98 -6.10
C ASN A 195 17.30 -16.20 -5.33
N ARG A 196 16.90 -15.47 -4.28
CA ARG A 196 17.84 -14.80 -3.37
C ARG A 196 18.77 -15.80 -2.67
N LEU A 197 18.21 -16.85 -2.06
CA LEU A 197 19.01 -17.88 -1.37
C LEU A 197 19.96 -18.62 -2.33
N ASN A 198 19.51 -18.91 -3.55
CA ASN A 198 20.35 -19.50 -4.60
C ASN A 198 21.51 -18.58 -5.00
N ALA A 199 21.25 -17.28 -5.18
CA ALA A 199 22.27 -16.31 -5.51
C ALA A 199 23.31 -16.16 -4.38
N ASP A 200 22.84 -16.11 -3.12
CA ASP A 200 23.70 -16.04 -1.93
C ASP A 200 24.57 -17.31 -1.82
N SER A 201 23.99 -18.50 -1.99
CA SER A 201 24.73 -19.78 -1.97
C SER A 201 25.76 -19.85 -3.11
N ALA A 202 25.38 -19.49 -4.33
CA ALA A 202 26.30 -19.46 -5.48
C ALA A 202 27.43 -18.44 -5.32
N PHE A 203 27.19 -17.34 -4.59
CA PHE A 203 28.24 -16.38 -4.24
C PHE A 203 29.24 -17.00 -3.25
N VAL A 204 28.75 -17.65 -2.19
CA VAL A 204 29.59 -18.31 -1.18
C VAL A 204 30.42 -19.44 -1.80
N LEU A 205 29.81 -20.32 -2.61
CA LEU A 205 30.49 -21.44 -3.27
C LEU A 205 31.62 -20.99 -4.18
N ARG A 206 31.41 -19.97 -5.03
CA ARG A 206 32.46 -19.40 -5.89
C ARG A 206 33.67 -18.91 -5.08
N LYS A 207 33.42 -18.28 -3.93
CA LYS A 207 34.48 -17.80 -3.04
C LYS A 207 35.20 -18.93 -2.32
N TYR A 208 34.48 -20.00 -2.01
CA TYR A 208 35.08 -21.21 -1.45
C TYR A 208 35.98 -21.93 -2.45
N GLU A 209 35.57 -22.04 -3.72
CA GLU A 209 36.42 -22.61 -4.78
C GLU A 209 37.72 -21.81 -4.96
N ASP A 210 37.65 -20.48 -4.92
CA ASP A 210 38.83 -19.60 -4.96
C ASP A 210 39.75 -19.90 -3.76
N PHE A 211 39.19 -20.08 -2.56
CA PHE A 211 39.94 -20.45 -1.36
C PHE A 211 40.60 -21.83 -1.49
N LEU A 212 39.90 -22.84 -2.00
CA LEU A 212 40.44 -24.20 -2.19
C LEU A 212 41.65 -24.19 -3.12
N LYS A 213 41.61 -23.43 -4.22
CA LYS A 213 42.75 -23.28 -5.15
C LYS A 213 43.99 -22.70 -4.46
N ILE A 214 43.80 -21.74 -3.55
CA ILE A 214 44.91 -21.13 -2.80
C ILE A 214 45.44 -22.13 -1.75
N LYS A 215 44.54 -22.86 -1.07
CA LYS A 215 44.93 -23.92 -0.13
C LYS A 215 45.71 -25.04 -0.81
N GLU A 216 45.37 -25.39 -2.05
CA GLU A 216 46.09 -26.41 -2.82
C GLU A 216 47.56 -26.03 -3.05
N LYS A 217 47.88 -24.73 -3.21
CA LYS A 217 49.28 -24.26 -3.31
C LYS A 217 50.10 -24.63 -2.07
N VAL A 218 49.50 -24.58 -0.88
CA VAL A 218 50.16 -24.99 0.37
C VAL A 218 50.44 -26.50 0.34
N GLY A 219 49.49 -27.31 -0.14
CA GLY A 219 49.68 -28.75 -0.33
C GLY A 219 50.86 -29.06 -1.24
N ARG A 220 50.92 -28.42 -2.42
CA ARG A 220 52.04 -28.58 -3.36
C ARG A 220 53.37 -28.11 -2.75
N ALA A 221 53.38 -27.00 -2.01
CA ALA A 221 54.58 -26.52 -1.32
C ALA A 221 55.08 -27.55 -0.27
N LEU A 222 54.17 -28.14 0.51
CA LEU A 222 54.49 -29.20 1.48
C LEU A 222 55.03 -30.46 0.80
N GLU A 223 54.42 -30.91 -0.31
CA GLU A 223 54.90 -32.06 -1.07
C GLU A 223 56.32 -31.84 -1.61
N THR A 224 56.59 -30.66 -2.19
CA THR A 224 57.93 -30.33 -2.70
C THR A 224 58.97 -30.26 -1.58
N TYR A 225 58.59 -29.78 -0.39
CA TYR A 225 59.46 -29.77 0.79
C TYR A 225 59.73 -31.19 1.32
N ASN A 226 58.70 -32.03 1.44
CA ASN A 226 58.86 -33.41 1.89
C ASN A 226 59.74 -34.23 0.94
N THR A 227 59.55 -34.03 -0.38
CA THR A 227 60.40 -34.65 -1.41
C THR A 227 61.84 -34.20 -1.29
N ALA A 228 62.09 -32.89 -1.15
CA ALA A 228 63.43 -32.35 -0.95
C ALA A 228 64.08 -32.84 0.34
N LYS A 229 63.31 -32.97 1.42
CA LYS A 229 63.76 -33.49 2.71
C LYS A 229 64.15 -34.97 2.64
N GLN A 230 63.41 -35.78 1.89
CA GLN A 230 63.72 -37.19 1.67
C GLN A 230 65.03 -37.34 0.87
N LEU A 231 65.18 -36.60 -0.24
CA LEU A 231 66.38 -36.63 -1.08
C LEU A 231 67.63 -36.04 -0.39
N ALA A 232 67.44 -35.12 0.55
CA ALA A 232 68.52 -34.60 1.39
C ALA A 232 69.01 -35.63 2.44
N GLY A 233 68.19 -36.62 2.77
CA GLY A 233 68.52 -37.69 3.73
C GLY A 233 69.15 -38.94 3.10
N GLU A 234 69.13 -39.06 1.78
CA GLU A 234 69.83 -40.12 1.05
C GLU A 234 71.31 -39.72 0.84
N ASP A 235 72.25 -40.62 1.13
CA ASP A 235 73.70 -40.43 0.93
C ASP A 235 74.06 -40.52 -0.57
N GLY A 236 73.55 -39.58 -1.37
CA GLY A 236 73.79 -39.47 -2.81
C GLY A 236 74.55 -38.19 -3.18
N PRO A 237 75.10 -38.11 -4.41
CA PRO A 237 75.89 -36.97 -4.89
C PRO A 237 75.15 -35.62 -4.91
N ASN A 238 73.81 -35.64 -4.82
CA ASN A 238 72.96 -34.45 -4.80
C ASN A 238 72.44 -34.07 -3.39
N SER A 239 72.86 -34.77 -2.33
CA SER A 239 72.39 -34.55 -0.95
C SER A 239 72.60 -33.11 -0.47
N ASP A 240 73.80 -32.54 -0.70
CA ASP A 240 74.14 -31.19 -0.24
C ASP A 240 73.40 -30.09 -1.01
N TYR A 241 73.10 -30.33 -2.29
CA TYR A 241 72.23 -29.45 -3.08
C TYR A 241 70.83 -29.36 -2.47
N TRP A 242 70.22 -30.51 -2.14
CA TRP A 242 68.89 -30.54 -1.54
C TRP A 242 68.88 -29.93 -0.13
N LYS A 243 69.92 -30.14 0.68
CA LYS A 243 70.08 -29.48 1.99
C LYS A 243 70.13 -27.96 1.88
N SER A 244 70.84 -27.42 0.89
CA SER A 244 70.92 -25.97 0.65
C SER A 244 69.57 -25.35 0.24
N MET A 245 68.68 -26.14 -0.36
CA MET A 245 67.37 -25.70 -0.87
C MET A 245 66.26 -25.74 0.20
N LEU A 246 66.46 -26.48 1.30
CA LEU A 246 65.46 -26.64 2.37
C LEU A 246 64.99 -25.32 3.00
N PRO A 247 65.87 -24.33 3.33
CA PRO A 247 65.44 -23.05 3.89
C PRO A 247 64.53 -22.28 2.92
N TYR A 248 64.87 -22.25 1.63
CA TYR A 248 64.05 -21.61 0.59
C TYR A 248 62.70 -22.30 0.41
N ARG A 249 62.67 -23.64 0.45
CA ARG A 249 61.41 -24.42 0.39
C ARG A 249 60.53 -24.18 1.62
N LEU A 250 61.14 -24.01 2.79
CA LEU A 250 60.44 -23.68 4.04
C LEU A 250 59.84 -22.27 3.98
N GLN A 251 60.58 -21.29 3.46
CA GLN A 251 60.09 -19.93 3.20
C GLN A 251 58.87 -19.95 2.26
N ASN A 252 58.91 -20.73 1.16
CA ASN A 252 57.78 -20.85 0.24
C ASN A 252 56.52 -21.44 0.92
N ILE A 253 56.68 -22.33 1.90
CA ILE A 253 55.54 -22.84 2.70
C ILE A 253 54.97 -21.73 3.58
N GLU A 254 55.82 -20.94 4.24
CA GLU A 254 55.39 -19.83 5.08
C GLU A 254 54.66 -18.75 4.27
N GLU A 255 55.19 -18.39 3.10
CA GLU A 255 54.55 -17.45 2.17
C GLU A 255 53.18 -17.96 1.69
N ALA A 256 53.08 -19.24 1.31
CA ALA A 256 51.81 -19.85 0.91
C ALA A 256 50.80 -19.90 2.07
N LYS A 257 51.25 -20.18 3.32
CA LYS A 257 50.39 -20.12 4.51
C LYS A 257 49.92 -18.70 4.80
N ALA A 258 50.78 -17.69 4.63
CA ALA A 258 50.43 -16.29 4.79
C ALA A 258 49.40 -15.83 3.73
N GLU A 259 49.50 -16.31 2.49
CA GLU A 259 48.52 -16.07 1.43
C GLU A 259 47.14 -16.65 1.80
N VAL A 260 47.10 -17.85 2.38
CA VAL A 260 45.87 -18.47 2.88
C VAL A 260 45.26 -17.65 4.03
N SER A 261 46.04 -17.26 5.04
CA SER A 261 45.51 -16.45 6.16
C SER A 261 44.97 -15.10 5.71
N LYS A 262 45.64 -14.45 4.75
CA LYS A 262 45.18 -13.19 4.17
C LYS A 262 43.86 -13.36 3.40
N THR A 263 43.73 -14.48 2.70
CA THR A 263 42.49 -14.83 1.98
C THR A 263 41.33 -15.07 2.95
N ILE A 264 41.57 -15.77 4.05
CA ILE A 264 40.56 -16.00 5.10
C ILE A 264 40.07 -14.66 5.66
N GLN A 265 40.98 -13.76 6.03
CA GLN A 265 40.61 -12.41 6.53
C GLN A 265 39.81 -11.60 5.49
N ASN A 266 40.18 -11.68 4.22
CA ASN A 266 39.46 -11.01 3.14
C ASN A 266 38.05 -11.58 2.91
N LEU A 267 37.85 -12.89 3.16
CA LEU A 267 36.55 -13.54 3.06
C LEU A 267 35.68 -13.20 4.27
N GLU A 268 36.25 -13.16 5.48
CA GLU A 268 35.58 -12.71 6.69
C GLU A 268 35.08 -11.26 6.57
N GLN A 269 35.91 -10.35 6.03
CA GLN A 269 35.51 -8.96 5.75
C GLN A 269 34.35 -8.87 4.74
N LYS A 270 34.19 -9.88 3.87
CA LYS A 270 33.08 -9.99 2.91
C LYS A 270 31.90 -10.80 3.46
N GLY A 271 31.93 -11.17 4.74
CA GLY A 271 30.86 -11.90 5.43
C GLY A 271 30.84 -13.41 5.16
N VAL A 272 31.92 -13.99 4.64
CA VAL A 272 32.01 -15.43 4.33
C VAL A 272 32.98 -16.09 5.31
N ASN A 273 32.46 -16.95 6.19
CA ASN A 273 33.26 -17.68 7.18
C ASN A 273 33.60 -19.09 6.68
N VAL A 274 34.86 -19.31 6.29
CA VAL A 274 35.35 -20.53 5.62
C VAL A 274 35.16 -21.81 6.45
N THR A 275 35.14 -21.73 7.79
CA THR A 275 34.93 -22.90 8.66
C THR A 275 33.47 -23.29 8.79
N GLU A 276 32.54 -22.38 8.49
CA GLU A 276 31.10 -22.59 8.63
C GLU A 276 30.38 -22.72 7.28
N ILE A 277 31.09 -22.64 6.15
CA ILE A 277 30.49 -22.68 4.81
C ILE A 277 29.61 -23.92 4.63
N GLU A 278 30.08 -25.10 5.06
CA GLU A 278 29.30 -26.35 4.95
C GLU A 278 27.98 -26.27 5.73
N ASN A 279 27.99 -25.65 6.91
CA ASN A 279 26.79 -25.44 7.71
C ASN A 279 25.86 -24.38 7.08
N GLN A 280 26.43 -23.31 6.52
CA GLN A 280 25.67 -22.24 5.85
C GLN A 280 25.02 -22.73 4.55
N THR A 281 25.72 -23.56 3.77
CA THR A 281 25.17 -24.19 2.55
C THR A 281 24.10 -25.19 2.91
N ALA A 282 24.33 -26.07 3.89
CA ALA A 282 23.33 -27.03 4.35
C ALA A 282 22.07 -26.33 4.91
N PHE A 283 22.23 -25.24 5.67
CA PHE A 283 21.10 -24.45 6.16
C PHE A 283 20.31 -23.81 5.00
N SER A 284 21.01 -23.22 4.02
CA SER A 284 20.39 -22.62 2.85
C SER A 284 19.64 -23.66 2.01
N GLU A 285 20.23 -24.84 1.81
CA GLU A 285 19.59 -25.98 1.14
C GLU A 285 18.34 -26.45 1.88
N THR A 286 18.39 -26.63 3.20
CA THR A 286 17.20 -27.02 3.98
C THR A 286 16.08 -26.00 3.86
N LYS A 287 16.41 -24.70 3.76
CA LYS A 287 15.45 -23.63 3.57
C LYS A 287 14.86 -23.64 2.16
N ILE A 288 15.68 -23.90 1.14
CA ILE A 288 15.22 -24.08 -0.25
C ILE A 288 14.28 -25.28 -0.35
N VAL A 289 14.60 -26.42 0.26
CA VAL A 289 13.73 -27.60 0.30
C VAL A 289 12.39 -27.30 0.96
N LYS A 290 12.38 -26.52 2.05
CA LYS A 290 11.13 -26.06 2.68
C LYS A 290 10.31 -25.18 1.73
N LEU A 291 10.95 -24.25 1.02
CA LEU A 291 10.28 -23.38 0.05
C LEU A 291 9.73 -24.18 -1.15
N ASP A 292 10.44 -25.22 -1.59
CA ASP A 292 9.98 -26.12 -2.65
C ASP A 292 8.76 -26.94 -2.22
N LYS A 293 8.78 -27.46 -0.99
CA LYS A 293 7.59 -28.10 -0.41
C LYS A 293 6.40 -27.13 -0.34
N MET A 294 6.63 -25.88 0.04
CA MET A 294 5.57 -24.86 0.03
C MET A 294 5.03 -24.58 -1.38
N LEU A 295 5.87 -24.63 -2.42
CA LEU A 295 5.45 -24.51 -3.81
C LEU A 295 4.60 -25.71 -4.26
N GLU A 296 4.98 -26.92 -3.86
CA GLU A 296 4.22 -28.16 -4.13
C GLU A 296 2.85 -28.16 -3.43
N ASP A 297 2.77 -27.60 -2.23
CA ASP A 297 1.53 -27.52 -1.45
C ASP A 297 0.56 -26.42 -1.93
N LEU A 298 0.99 -25.51 -2.83
CA LEU A 298 0.16 -24.39 -3.32
C LEU A 298 -1.20 -24.82 -3.90
N PRO A 299 -1.34 -25.89 -4.70
CA PRO A 299 -2.64 -26.35 -5.19
C PRO A 299 -3.60 -26.77 -4.06
N SER A 300 -3.09 -27.43 -3.01
CA SER A 300 -3.88 -27.80 -1.83
C SER A 300 -4.33 -26.58 -1.04
N ILE A 301 -3.44 -25.58 -0.91
CA ILE A 301 -3.76 -24.29 -0.29
C ILE A 301 -4.85 -23.56 -1.10
N ARG A 302 -4.74 -23.57 -2.43
CA ARG A 302 -5.73 -22.99 -3.34
C ARG A 302 -7.12 -23.57 -3.12
N GLU A 303 -7.25 -24.90 -3.08
CA GLU A 303 -8.55 -25.56 -2.86
C GLU A 303 -9.20 -25.19 -1.52
N LYS A 304 -8.37 -25.10 -0.47
CA LYS A 304 -8.83 -24.63 0.86
C LYS A 304 -9.29 -23.18 0.82
N MET A 305 -8.52 -22.30 0.17
CA MET A 305 -8.87 -20.88 0.00
C MET A 305 -10.17 -20.69 -0.79
N VAL A 306 -10.33 -21.40 -1.90
CA VAL A 306 -11.56 -21.36 -2.71
C VAL A 306 -12.76 -21.76 -1.85
N SER A 307 -12.66 -22.86 -1.11
CA SER A 307 -13.72 -23.32 -0.21
C SER A 307 -14.07 -22.28 0.87
N GLN A 308 -13.05 -21.67 1.47
CA GLN A 308 -13.22 -20.59 2.44
C GLN A 308 -13.93 -19.38 1.82
N TYR A 309 -13.48 -18.92 0.65
CA TYR A 309 -14.05 -17.75 -0.01
C TYR A 309 -15.48 -17.98 -0.51
N HIS A 310 -15.83 -19.20 -0.92
CA HIS A 310 -17.22 -19.54 -1.21
C HIS A 310 -18.11 -19.37 0.03
N ARG A 311 -17.64 -19.84 1.19
CA ARG A 311 -18.35 -19.66 2.45
C ARG A 311 -18.48 -18.18 2.83
N GLU A 312 -17.37 -17.43 2.79
CA GLU A 312 -17.37 -15.98 3.05
C GLU A 312 -18.33 -15.23 2.12
N LYS A 313 -18.37 -15.59 0.83
CA LYS A 313 -19.28 -14.98 -0.14
C LYS A 313 -20.74 -15.22 0.23
N GLN A 314 -21.10 -16.44 0.63
CA GLN A 314 -22.46 -16.75 1.07
C GLN A 314 -22.83 -16.01 2.36
N GLU A 315 -21.91 -15.92 3.32
CA GLU A 315 -22.11 -15.16 4.55
C GLU A 315 -22.28 -13.66 4.26
N LYS A 316 -21.47 -13.09 3.35
CA LYS A 316 -21.60 -11.70 2.90
C LYS A 316 -22.92 -11.43 2.17
N LEU A 317 -23.37 -12.33 1.31
CA LEU A 317 -24.67 -12.21 0.62
C LEU A 317 -25.81 -12.15 1.63
N LYS A 318 -25.85 -13.08 2.59
CA LYS A 318 -26.85 -13.09 3.67
C LYS A 318 -26.77 -11.83 4.54
N ALA A 319 -25.56 -11.38 4.86
CA ALA A 319 -25.36 -10.16 5.64
C ALA A 319 -25.83 -8.92 4.88
N ASN A 320 -25.56 -8.82 3.57
CA ASN A 320 -26.00 -7.71 2.73
C ASN A 320 -27.51 -7.69 2.54
N GLU A 321 -28.17 -8.85 2.38
CA GLU A 321 -29.63 -8.95 2.35
C GLU A 321 -30.27 -8.47 3.65
N ALA A 322 -29.60 -8.71 4.79
CA ALA A 322 -30.03 -8.22 6.09
C ALA A 322 -29.63 -6.76 6.37
N ARG A 323 -28.82 -6.14 5.50
CA ARG A 323 -28.22 -4.83 5.75
C ARG A 323 -29.13 -3.71 5.25
N ASP A 324 -29.56 -2.87 6.17
CA ASP A 324 -30.33 -1.67 5.84
C ASP A 324 -29.38 -0.50 5.61
N HIS A 325 -28.88 -0.36 4.38
CA HIS A 325 -27.97 0.73 4.00
C HIS A 325 -28.54 2.12 4.28
N ILE A 326 -29.87 2.26 4.31
CA ILE A 326 -30.54 3.52 4.58
C ILE A 326 -30.40 3.88 6.07
N LYS A 327 -30.66 2.93 6.98
CA LYS A 327 -30.48 3.13 8.42
C LYS A 327 -29.03 3.31 8.83
N GLU A 328 -28.09 2.61 8.21
CA GLU A 328 -26.66 2.85 8.42
C GLU A 328 -26.31 4.29 8.05
N ARG A 329 -26.84 4.76 6.92
CA ARG A 329 -26.60 6.11 6.42
C ARG A 329 -27.23 7.19 7.32
N GLU A 330 -28.43 6.95 7.85
CA GLU A 330 -29.09 7.81 8.84
C GLU A 330 -28.23 7.94 10.11
N LYS A 331 -27.70 6.81 10.61
CA LYS A 331 -26.82 6.79 11.78
C LYS A 331 -25.50 7.53 11.52
N GLU A 332 -24.88 7.32 10.36
CA GLU A 332 -23.68 8.06 9.94
C GLU A 332 -23.93 9.55 9.84
N ASN A 333 -25.05 9.96 9.24
CA ASN A 333 -25.43 11.36 9.12
C ASN A 333 -25.56 12.01 10.50
N ARG A 334 -26.20 11.30 11.44
CA ARG A 334 -26.29 11.73 12.84
C ARG A 334 -24.94 11.81 13.53
N SER A 335 -24.00 10.89 13.30
CA SER A 335 -22.68 10.95 13.95
C SER A 335 -21.76 12.00 13.34
N LEU A 336 -21.72 12.10 12.00
CA LEU A 336 -20.75 12.94 11.28
C LEU A 336 -21.12 14.43 11.29
N PHE A 337 -22.42 14.74 11.34
CA PHE A 337 -22.92 16.11 11.16
C PHE A 337 -23.80 16.62 12.32
N SER A 338 -23.95 15.88 13.42
CA SER A 338 -24.74 16.34 14.60
C SER A 338 -24.18 17.60 15.25
N ALA A 339 -22.85 17.79 15.24
CA ALA A 339 -22.21 18.98 15.81
C ALA A 339 -22.62 20.28 15.07
N SER A 340 -22.81 20.19 13.75
CA SER A 340 -23.25 21.30 12.90
C SER A 340 -24.74 21.63 13.02
N THR A 341 -25.58 20.68 13.43
CA THR A 341 -27.00 20.95 13.72
C THR A 341 -27.15 21.62 15.09
N SER A 342 -26.35 21.21 16.08
CA SER A 342 -26.34 21.84 17.41
C SER A 342 -25.76 23.26 17.41
N SER A 343 -24.84 23.59 16.49
CA SER A 343 -24.32 24.96 16.39
C SER A 343 -25.33 25.94 15.79
N LYS A 344 -26.26 25.49 14.93
CA LYS A 344 -27.41 26.34 14.52
C LYS A 344 -28.41 26.55 15.67
N ILE A 345 -28.67 25.54 16.50
CA ILE A 345 -29.54 25.68 17.67
C ILE A 345 -28.89 26.58 18.74
N ASN A 346 -27.56 26.52 18.89
CA ASN A 346 -26.83 27.35 19.85
C ASN A 346 -26.58 28.79 19.38
N ILE A 347 -26.51 29.11 18.08
CA ILE A 347 -26.41 30.51 17.65
C ILE A 347 -27.71 31.28 17.98
N ASP A 348 -28.87 30.61 17.95
CA ASP A 348 -30.15 31.20 18.39
C ASP A 348 -30.32 31.20 19.92
N ALA A 349 -29.60 30.33 20.65
CA ALA A 349 -29.71 30.19 22.11
C ALA A 349 -28.60 30.94 22.90
N GLU A 350 -27.45 31.26 22.30
CA GLU A 350 -26.31 31.93 22.97
C GLU A 350 -26.55 33.42 23.30
N ASN A 351 -27.72 33.97 22.95
CA ASN A 351 -28.19 35.25 23.50
C ASN A 351 -28.77 35.16 24.92
N LYS A 352 -28.80 33.97 25.56
CA LYS A 352 -29.21 33.85 26.97
C LYS A 352 -28.37 32.83 27.77
N ILE A 353 -27.51 33.43 28.60
CA ILE A 353 -27.12 33.00 29.96
C ILE A 353 -25.93 32.03 30.06
N SER A 354 -24.96 32.50 30.84
CA SER A 354 -23.73 31.87 31.27
C SER A 354 -23.92 30.91 32.46
N THR A 355 -22.92 30.03 32.63
CA THR A 355 -22.36 29.41 33.84
C THR A 355 -22.31 27.87 33.85
N SER A 356 -21.07 27.36 33.80
CA SER A 356 -20.61 25.98 34.04
C SER A 356 -20.81 25.55 35.52
N PRO A 357 -20.64 24.27 35.97
CA PRO A 357 -19.49 23.38 35.65
C PRO A 357 -19.68 21.82 35.59
N LYS A 358 -18.77 21.19 34.82
CA LYS A 358 -18.12 19.84 34.89
C LYS A 358 -18.77 18.64 35.65
N LEU A 359 -18.83 17.45 35.01
CA LEU A 359 -18.21 16.18 35.50
C LEU A 359 -18.12 15.00 34.47
N LYS A 360 -16.91 14.40 34.45
CA LYS A 360 -16.32 13.08 34.04
C LYS A 360 -17.06 11.97 33.24
N GLN A 361 -16.42 11.62 32.10
CA GLN A 361 -15.93 10.31 31.56
C GLN A 361 -16.74 8.98 31.64
N LYS A 362 -16.88 8.33 30.47
CA LYS A 362 -16.67 6.87 30.27
C LYS A 362 -16.28 6.56 28.81
N GLU A 363 -15.27 5.69 28.65
CA GLU A 363 -14.61 5.28 27.41
C GLU A 363 -15.39 4.17 26.67
N GLU A 364 -15.52 4.29 25.35
CA GLU A 364 -15.87 3.17 24.45
C GLU A 364 -15.31 3.42 23.02
N LEU A 365 -14.73 2.35 22.46
CA LEU A 365 -14.02 2.15 21.18
C LEU A 365 -13.84 3.33 20.20
N THR A 366 -12.58 3.71 20.00
CA THR A 366 -12.09 4.78 19.14
C THR A 366 -12.24 4.49 17.63
N GLN A 367 -13.18 5.19 16.97
CA GLN A 367 -13.02 5.63 15.59
C GLN A 367 -12.24 6.95 15.62
N GLU A 368 -11.12 7.04 14.91
CA GLU A 368 -10.23 8.21 14.97
C GLU A 368 -10.87 9.44 14.32
N ILE A 369 -11.30 10.38 15.18
CA ILE A 369 -11.71 11.74 14.82
C ILE A 369 -10.44 12.58 14.65
N TYR A 370 -10.14 13.03 13.44
CA TYR A 370 -9.03 13.94 13.19
C TYR A 370 -9.44 15.40 13.42
N SER A 371 -9.01 16.00 14.54
CA SER A 371 -9.16 17.44 14.77
C SER A 371 -8.14 18.21 13.94
N GLY A 372 -8.60 18.93 12.91
CA GLY A 372 -7.76 19.90 12.20
C GLY A 372 -7.32 21.03 13.13
N ARG A 373 -6.00 21.19 13.36
CA ARG A 373 -5.48 22.37 14.08
C ARG A 373 -5.76 23.63 13.28
N LYS A 374 -6.48 24.58 13.90
CA LYS A 374 -6.49 25.99 13.49
C LYS A 374 -5.04 26.48 13.41
N ARG A 375 -4.62 26.93 12.23
CA ARG A 375 -3.52 27.87 12.07
C ARG A 375 -4.10 29.25 11.84
#